data_AF-A0A6A5S593-F1
#
_entry.id   AF-A0A6A5S593-F1
#
_cell.length_a   1.000
_cell.length_b   1.000
_cell.length_c   1.000
_cell.angle_alpha   90.00
_cell.angle_beta   90.00
_cell.angle_gamma   90.00
#
_symmetry.space_group_name_H-M   'P 1'
#
loop_
_entity.id
_entity.type
_entity.pdbx_description
1 polymer ?
#
loop_
_entity_poly.entity_id
_entity_poly.type
_entity_poly.pdbx_seq_one_letter_code
_entity_poly.pdbx_strand_id
1 'polypeptide(L)'
;MIRIFTRAAVRSPASTLGYPVLRQGQACRRFSSSPWRKEDPRISNFGREIVDEYAVMREKYDAPKNTIVLAHGLLGFDELRLAGKIIPGIQYWRGITDALAHKGIEVIVAAVPPSGSIEARSAKLAESIALKAKGKQVNIIAHSMRGLDSRYMISQLRPTDFKILSLTTIATPHRGSAFADYMFETIGPRRIKRIYKVMEYFGFETGAFSQLTQEYMKNNFNPKTPDIPDVKYYSYGASLEPTRWSVFAPSHVIIKAKEGINDGLVSVDSSQWGHYKGTLIGVSHLDLINWTNRLKWFFWELTGSKRNFNAIAFYLDICDMLAKEDL
;
A
#
# COMPACT_ATOMS: atom_id res chain seq x y z
N MET A 1 61.54 53.68 42.33
CA MET A 1 62.44 53.77 43.49
C MET A 1 62.43 52.39 44.16
N ILE A 2 63.60 51.70 44.19
CA ILE A 2 63.95 50.48 44.98
C ILE A 2 63.15 49.19 44.61
N ARG A 3 63.64 48.21 43.83
CA ARG A 3 64.82 47.30 43.88
C ARG A 3 64.62 46.12 44.88
N ILE A 4 65.01 44.92 44.41
CA ILE A 4 65.42 43.69 45.15
C ILE A 4 64.32 42.63 45.33
N PHE A 5 64.53 41.30 45.24
CA PHE A 5 65.37 40.35 44.48
C PHE A 5 65.07 38.97 45.12
N THR A 6 64.88 37.93 44.30
CA THR A 6 65.24 36.50 44.52
C THR A 6 64.63 35.56 45.57
N ARG A 7 64.34 34.35 45.04
CA ARG A 7 64.78 32.98 45.41
C ARG A 7 63.80 32.01 46.10
N ALA A 8 63.29 31.10 45.27
CA ALA A 8 63.31 29.62 45.35
C ALA A 8 63.64 28.91 46.67
N ALA A 9 62.85 27.88 47.04
CA ALA A 9 63.21 26.46 46.88
C ALA A 9 62.17 25.47 47.50
N VAL A 10 61.71 24.54 46.66
CA VAL A 10 61.48 23.08 46.83
C VAL A 10 61.42 22.46 48.24
N ARG A 11 60.32 21.75 48.56
CA ARG A 11 60.25 20.29 48.87
C ARG A 11 58.89 19.86 49.47
N SER A 12 58.16 19.02 48.73
CA SER A 12 57.16 18.02 49.21
C SER A 12 57.90 16.84 49.91
N PRO A 13 57.27 15.86 50.62
CA PRO A 13 55.89 15.35 50.45
C PRO A 13 55.15 14.87 51.73
N ALA A 14 53.84 14.61 51.63
CA ALA A 14 53.19 13.33 52.01
C ALA A 14 51.65 13.44 52.11
N SER A 15 51.00 12.61 51.28
CA SER A 15 49.76 11.85 51.52
C SER A 15 48.46 12.55 51.98
N THR A 16 47.70 12.99 50.99
CA THR A 16 46.33 12.53 50.63
C THR A 16 45.40 11.96 51.71
N LEU A 17 44.37 12.75 52.06
CA LEU A 17 43.01 12.29 52.31
C LEU A 17 42.07 13.16 51.45
N GLY A 18 41.63 12.60 50.33
CA GLY A 18 40.83 13.28 49.32
C GLY A 18 39.35 13.31 49.69
N TYR A 19 38.79 14.52 49.71
CA TYR A 19 37.34 14.74 49.56
C TYR A 19 37.01 14.82 48.06
N PRO A 20 35.93 14.18 47.58
CA PRO A 20 35.64 14.14 46.16
C PRO A 20 35.14 15.49 45.65
N VAL A 21 35.90 16.09 44.73
CA VAL A 21 35.47 17.24 43.93
C VAL A 21 34.37 16.80 42.96
N LEU A 22 33.20 17.39 43.10
CA LEU A 22 32.07 17.26 42.18
C LEU A 22 32.47 17.73 40.77
N ARG A 23 32.71 16.77 39.86
CA ARG A 23 32.73 17.02 38.42
C ARG A 23 31.31 17.36 37.96
N GLN A 24 31.08 18.59 37.53
CA GLN A 24 29.95 18.91 36.66
C GLN A 24 30.17 18.25 35.29
N GLY A 25 29.69 17.01 35.18
CA GLY A 25 29.50 16.33 33.91
C GLY A 25 28.29 16.90 33.18
N GLN A 26 28.46 17.15 31.89
CA GLN A 26 27.44 17.56 30.93
C GLN A 26 26.15 16.75 31.06
N ALA A 27 25.07 17.40 31.50
CA ALA A 27 23.73 16.84 31.39
C ALA A 27 23.16 17.16 30.00
N CYS A 28 23.61 16.41 28.99
CA CYS A 28 22.88 16.29 27.74
C CYS A 28 21.54 15.61 28.07
N ARG A 29 20.42 16.35 27.99
CA ARG A 29 19.08 15.79 28.09
C ARG A 29 18.84 14.90 26.87
N ARG A 30 19.31 13.65 26.94
CA ARG A 30 18.88 12.58 26.05
C ARG A 30 17.39 12.37 26.33
N PHE A 31 16.55 12.68 25.34
CA PHE A 31 15.21 12.11 25.30
C PHE A 31 15.37 10.58 25.37
N SER A 32 14.76 10.01 26.40
CA SER A 32 14.70 8.58 26.62
C SER A 32 14.10 7.92 25.38
N SER A 33 14.93 7.27 24.57
CA SER A 33 14.47 6.21 23.68
C SER A 33 14.10 5.04 24.58
N SER A 34 12.82 4.91 24.93
CA SER A 34 12.32 3.74 25.64
C SER A 34 12.64 2.50 24.78
N PRO A 35 13.46 1.53 25.26
CA PRO A 35 13.62 0.26 24.58
C PRO A 35 12.44 -0.63 24.99
N TRP A 36 11.25 -0.28 24.52
CA TRP A 36 10.02 -0.97 24.85
C TRP A 36 9.21 -1.21 23.59
N ARG A 37 9.55 -2.31 22.92
CA ARG A 37 8.63 -3.24 22.23
C ARG A 37 9.46 -4.47 21.85
N LYS A 38 9.79 -5.28 22.86
CA LYS A 38 9.91 -6.72 22.62
C LYS A 38 8.49 -7.19 22.29
N GLU A 39 8.39 -7.88 21.17
CA GLU A 39 7.17 -8.37 20.53
C GLU A 39 6.23 -9.06 21.54
N ASP A 40 5.01 -8.54 21.68
CA ASP A 40 3.93 -9.26 22.36
C ASP A 40 3.39 -10.30 21.35
N PRO A 41 3.39 -11.60 21.68
CA PRO A 41 2.95 -12.66 20.76
C PRO A 41 1.45 -12.58 20.38
N ARG A 42 0.67 -11.66 20.96
CA ARG A 42 -0.71 -11.34 20.56
C ARG A 42 -0.79 -10.22 19.53
N ILE A 43 0.31 -9.51 19.26
CA ILE A 43 0.40 -8.52 18.19
C ILE A 43 0.71 -9.31 16.91
N SER A 44 -0.28 -9.42 16.03
CA SER A 44 -0.07 -10.01 14.71
C SER A 44 1.05 -9.28 13.97
N ASN A 45 1.85 -10.03 13.21
CA ASN A 45 3.03 -9.51 12.52
C ASN A 45 2.60 -8.58 11.36
N PHE A 46 2.34 -7.30 11.66
CA PHE A 46 1.87 -6.28 10.70
C PHE A 46 2.96 -5.81 9.72
N GLY A 47 4.15 -6.43 9.77
CA GLY A 47 5.31 -6.00 9.01
C GLY A 47 5.75 -4.57 9.37
N ARG A 48 6.47 -3.93 8.45
CA ARG A 48 6.88 -2.53 8.57
C ARG A 48 5.67 -1.61 8.54
N GLU A 49 5.49 -0.76 9.54
CA GLU A 49 4.47 0.30 9.53
C GLU A 49 4.99 1.54 8.79
N ILE A 50 4.18 2.08 7.88
CA ILE A 50 4.48 3.27 7.08
C ILE A 50 3.44 4.34 7.42
N VAL A 51 3.83 5.34 8.20
CA VAL A 51 2.90 6.34 8.77
C VAL A 51 2.87 7.63 7.96
N ASP A 52 4.04 8.19 7.64
CA ASP A 52 4.17 9.51 7.01
C ASP A 52 5.27 9.57 5.94
N GLU A 53 5.91 8.45 5.60
CA GLU A 53 6.99 8.40 4.61
C GLU A 53 6.56 8.92 3.22
N TYR A 54 5.27 8.78 2.90
CA TYR A 54 4.67 9.26 1.66
C TYR A 54 3.76 10.47 1.87
N ALA A 55 3.89 11.20 2.99
CA ALA A 55 3.15 12.44 3.21
C ALA A 55 3.57 13.55 2.24
N VAL A 56 4.86 13.56 1.85
CA VAL A 56 5.48 14.57 0.99
C VAL A 56 6.27 13.89 -0.12
N MET A 57 6.29 14.48 -1.32
CA MET A 57 7.12 13.98 -2.42
C MET A 57 8.59 14.27 -2.15
N ARG A 58 9.46 13.30 -2.42
CA ARG A 58 10.92 13.50 -2.41
C ARG A 58 11.34 14.37 -3.59
N GLU A 59 12.47 15.05 -3.46
CA GLU A 59 13.04 15.84 -4.56
C GLU A 59 13.41 14.97 -5.77
N LYS A 60 13.93 13.77 -5.50
CA LYS A 60 14.39 12.81 -6.51
C LYS A 60 13.77 11.43 -6.32
N TYR A 61 13.35 10.87 -7.45
CA TYR A 61 12.97 9.47 -7.64
C TYR A 61 13.73 8.96 -8.87
N ASP A 62 14.30 7.77 -8.79
CA ASP A 62 14.92 7.10 -9.93
C ASP A 62 13.83 6.42 -10.78
N ALA A 63 13.98 6.46 -12.11
CA ALA A 63 13.02 5.87 -13.03
C ALA A 63 13.41 4.41 -13.36
N PRO A 64 12.47 3.46 -13.33
CA PRO A 64 12.73 2.07 -13.69
C PRO A 64 13.06 1.95 -15.18
N LYS A 65 13.85 0.94 -15.54
CA LYS A 65 14.28 0.72 -16.93
C LYS A 65 13.16 0.15 -17.79
N ASN A 66 12.32 -0.70 -17.19
CA ASN A 66 11.28 -1.42 -17.91
C ASN A 66 9.90 -0.76 -17.71
N THR A 67 9.00 -1.00 -18.66
CA THR A 67 7.69 -0.35 -18.74
C THR A 67 6.83 -0.72 -17.52
N ILE A 68 6.15 0.28 -16.95
CA ILE A 68 5.23 0.07 -15.83
C ILE A 68 3.83 -0.21 -16.37
N VAL A 69 3.22 -1.30 -15.91
CA VAL A 69 1.80 -1.60 -16.16
C VAL A 69 1.01 -1.28 -14.90
N LEU A 70 0.10 -0.32 -14.99
CA LEU A 70 -0.86 -0.05 -13.92
C LEU A 70 -2.15 -0.84 -14.16
N ALA A 71 -2.41 -1.84 -13.32
CA ALA A 71 -3.60 -2.67 -13.35
C ALA A 71 -4.61 -2.22 -12.28
N HIS A 72 -5.74 -1.63 -12.68
CA HIS A 72 -6.70 -0.99 -11.76
C HIS A 72 -7.88 -1.87 -11.32
N GLY A 73 -8.22 -1.83 -10.03
CA GLY A 73 -9.23 -2.67 -9.39
C GLY A 73 -10.50 -1.93 -8.99
N LEU A 74 -11.67 -2.52 -9.31
CA LEU A 74 -13.01 -2.01 -9.01
C LEU A 74 -13.53 -0.88 -9.91
N LEU A 75 -14.79 -1.01 -10.33
CA LEU A 75 -15.57 -0.19 -11.26
C LEU A 75 -15.18 -0.19 -12.74
N GLY A 76 -14.02 -0.73 -13.16
CA GLY A 76 -13.73 -1.01 -14.58
C GLY A 76 -13.82 0.21 -15.53
N PHE A 77 -13.77 1.42 -14.97
CA PHE A 77 -13.71 2.66 -15.73
C PHE A 77 -12.28 3.18 -15.69
N ASP A 78 -11.67 3.37 -16.87
CA ASP A 78 -10.49 4.25 -16.99
C ASP A 78 -10.83 5.69 -16.61
N GLU A 79 -12.10 6.07 -16.80
CA GLU A 79 -12.66 7.40 -16.55
C GLU A 79 -14.14 7.27 -16.11
N LEU A 80 -14.47 7.60 -14.85
CA LEU A 80 -15.88 7.64 -14.38
C LEU A 80 -16.50 9.01 -14.72
N ARG A 81 -17.43 9.02 -15.68
CA ARG A 81 -18.21 10.22 -16.04
C ARG A 81 -19.54 10.25 -15.29
N LEU A 82 -19.55 10.83 -14.08
CA LEU A 82 -20.73 10.92 -13.21
C LEU A 82 -21.89 11.78 -13.75
N ALA A 83 -21.68 12.62 -14.78
CA ALA A 83 -22.71 13.52 -15.30
C ALA A 83 -22.62 13.76 -16.83
N GLY A 84 -22.50 12.68 -17.61
CA GLY A 84 -22.42 12.77 -19.08
C GLY A 84 -21.22 13.58 -19.58
N LYS A 85 -21.26 14.09 -20.81
CA LYS A 85 -20.15 14.83 -21.47
C LYS A 85 -19.80 16.19 -20.83
N ILE A 86 -20.50 16.61 -19.77
CA ILE A 86 -20.44 17.98 -19.23
C ILE A 86 -19.40 18.11 -18.11
N ILE A 87 -19.07 17.02 -17.40
CA ILE A 87 -18.04 17.01 -16.35
C ILE A 87 -16.87 16.14 -16.82
N PRO A 88 -15.61 16.61 -16.79
CA PRO A 88 -14.45 15.79 -17.13
C PRO A 88 -14.43 14.57 -16.21
N GLY A 89 -14.33 13.38 -16.79
CA GLY A 89 -14.49 12.17 -16.00
C GLY A 89 -13.32 11.93 -15.07
N ILE A 90 -13.61 11.19 -14.01
CA ILE A 90 -12.67 10.94 -12.92
C ILE A 90 -11.80 9.76 -13.33
N GLN A 91 -10.53 10.04 -13.65
CA GLN A 91 -9.56 8.98 -13.91
C GLN A 91 -9.30 8.15 -12.66
N TYR A 92 -9.13 6.84 -12.83
CA TYR A 92 -8.83 5.94 -11.73
C TYR A 92 -7.49 6.27 -11.07
N TRP A 93 -6.44 6.49 -11.86
CA TRP A 93 -5.09 6.88 -11.44
C TRP A 93 -4.89 8.39 -11.48
N ARG A 94 -5.84 9.16 -10.93
CA ARG A 94 -5.89 10.62 -11.11
C ARG A 94 -4.56 11.28 -10.71
N GLY A 95 -3.84 11.82 -11.69
CA GLY A 95 -2.54 12.48 -11.52
C GLY A 95 -1.34 11.55 -11.27
N ILE A 96 -1.56 10.25 -11.07
CA ILE A 96 -0.47 9.27 -10.89
C ILE A 96 0.18 8.97 -12.24
N THR A 97 -0.61 8.68 -13.28
CA THR A 97 -0.08 8.47 -14.64
C THR A 97 0.68 9.69 -15.14
N ASP A 98 0.15 10.88 -14.90
CA ASP A 98 0.77 12.14 -15.33
C ASP A 98 2.08 12.40 -14.57
N ALA A 99 2.11 12.14 -13.26
CA ALA A 99 3.32 12.29 -12.46
C ALA A 99 4.42 11.30 -12.86
N LEU A 100 4.06 10.05 -13.15
CA LEU A 100 4.99 9.05 -13.66
C LEU A 100 5.53 9.45 -15.04
N ALA A 101 4.65 9.86 -15.96
CA ALA A 101 5.04 10.31 -17.29
C ALA A 101 5.96 11.55 -17.24
N HIS A 102 5.69 12.51 -16.34
CA HIS A 102 6.55 13.68 -16.13
C HIS A 102 7.94 13.31 -15.59
N LYS A 103 8.09 12.14 -14.98
CA LYS A 103 9.39 11.58 -14.56
C LYS A 103 10.03 10.70 -15.64
N GLY A 104 9.49 10.68 -16.85
CA GLY A 104 10.01 9.90 -17.97
C GLY A 104 9.71 8.40 -17.87
N ILE A 105 8.80 8.00 -17.00
CA ILE A 105 8.44 6.59 -16.81
C ILE A 105 7.39 6.22 -17.85
N GLU A 106 7.67 5.19 -18.65
CA GLU A 106 6.70 4.67 -19.61
C GLU A 106 5.61 3.88 -18.86
N VAL A 107 4.35 4.27 -19.04
CA VAL A 107 3.20 3.68 -18.34
C VAL A 107 2.18 3.12 -19.33
N ILE A 108 1.84 1.85 -19.14
CA ILE A 108 0.71 1.18 -19.76
C ILE A 108 -0.41 1.09 -18.74
N VAL A 109 -1.54 1.72 -19.03
CA VAL A 109 -2.77 1.53 -18.24
C VAL A 109 -3.54 0.36 -18.85
N ALA A 110 -3.74 -0.70 -18.06
CA ALA A 110 -4.44 -1.89 -18.53
C ALA A 110 -5.84 -1.96 -17.88
N ALA A 111 -6.85 -1.66 -18.70
CA ALA A 111 -8.25 -1.74 -18.32
C ALA A 111 -8.82 -3.14 -18.55
N VAL A 112 -9.74 -3.52 -17.69
CA VAL A 112 -10.36 -4.83 -17.66
C VAL A 112 -11.81 -4.67 -17.22
N PRO A 113 -12.73 -5.54 -17.66
CA PRO A 113 -14.14 -5.42 -17.33
C PRO A 113 -14.39 -5.30 -15.81
N PRO A 114 -15.37 -4.47 -15.40
CA PRO A 114 -15.74 -4.29 -13.99
C PRO A 114 -16.31 -5.57 -13.38
N SER A 115 -17.25 -6.20 -14.07
CA SER A 115 -17.78 -7.52 -13.75
C SER A 115 -17.03 -8.61 -14.50
N GLY A 116 -16.63 -9.66 -13.79
CA GLY A 116 -16.14 -10.89 -14.40
C GLY A 116 -15.42 -11.77 -13.40
N SER A 117 -15.30 -13.05 -13.72
CA SER A 117 -14.46 -13.94 -12.94
C SER A 117 -12.99 -13.52 -13.04
N ILE A 118 -12.14 -13.93 -12.10
CA ILE A 118 -10.69 -13.66 -12.14
C ILE A 118 -10.12 -14.15 -13.47
N GLU A 119 -10.52 -15.32 -13.95
CA GLU A 119 -10.08 -15.93 -15.21
C GLU A 119 -10.37 -15.03 -16.42
N ALA A 120 -11.63 -14.57 -16.55
CA ALA A 120 -12.04 -13.71 -17.65
C ALA A 120 -11.34 -12.34 -17.60
N ARG A 121 -11.19 -11.78 -16.39
CA ARG A 121 -10.51 -10.50 -16.18
C ARG A 121 -9.01 -10.61 -16.46
N SER A 122 -8.36 -11.70 -16.07
CA SER A 122 -6.96 -11.99 -16.39
C SER A 122 -6.70 -12.15 -17.88
N ALA A 123 -7.59 -12.82 -18.62
CA ALA A 123 -7.47 -12.95 -20.07
C ALA A 123 -7.50 -11.58 -20.76
N LYS A 124 -8.43 -10.71 -20.33
CA LYS A 124 -8.50 -9.33 -20.84
C LYS A 124 -7.31 -8.47 -20.40
N LEU A 125 -6.77 -8.70 -19.21
CA LEU A 125 -5.54 -8.04 -18.75
C LEU A 125 -4.37 -8.40 -19.67
N ALA A 126 -4.19 -9.69 -19.97
CA ALA A 126 -3.14 -10.17 -20.86
C ALA A 126 -3.24 -9.57 -22.27
N GLU A 127 -4.44 -9.58 -22.85
CA GLU A 127 -4.72 -8.98 -24.17
C GLU A 127 -4.36 -7.48 -24.19
N SER A 128 -4.81 -6.74 -23.18
CA SER A 128 -4.56 -5.30 -23.06
C SER A 128 -3.07 -4.96 -22.94
N ILE A 129 -2.32 -5.76 -22.17
CA ILE A 129 -0.87 -5.59 -22.03
C ILE A 129 -0.16 -5.97 -23.33
N ALA A 130 -0.49 -7.10 -23.96
CA ALA A 130 0.15 -7.54 -25.20
C ALA A 130 0.05 -6.48 -26.31
N LEU A 131 -1.13 -5.90 -26.50
CA LEU A 131 -1.37 -4.85 -27.50
C LEU A 131 -0.52 -3.59 -27.28
N LYS A 132 -0.25 -3.23 -26.02
CA LYS A 132 0.43 -1.98 -25.65
C LYS A 132 1.94 -2.16 -25.43
N ALA A 133 2.35 -3.29 -24.84
CA ALA A 133 3.72 -3.60 -24.50
C ALA A 133 4.55 -3.99 -25.73
N LYS A 134 3.95 -4.60 -26.77
CA LYS A 134 4.62 -4.92 -28.05
C LYS A 134 5.97 -5.64 -27.85
N GLY A 135 6.01 -6.69 -27.02
CA GLY A 135 7.24 -7.46 -26.75
C GLY A 135 8.14 -6.90 -25.64
N LYS A 136 7.82 -5.76 -25.04
CA LYS A 136 8.63 -5.19 -23.96
C LYS A 136 8.61 -6.03 -22.68
N GLN A 137 9.63 -5.84 -21.86
CA GLN A 137 9.62 -6.29 -20.47
C GLN A 137 8.80 -5.32 -19.63
N VAL A 138 8.02 -5.84 -18.68
CA VAL A 138 7.06 -5.05 -17.91
C VAL A 138 7.12 -5.35 -16.41
N ASN A 139 6.86 -4.34 -15.59
CA ASN A 139 6.58 -4.46 -14.17
C ASN A 139 5.13 -4.08 -13.90
N ILE A 140 4.38 -4.97 -13.26
CA ILE A 140 2.97 -4.76 -12.99
C ILE A 140 2.80 -4.18 -11.59
N ILE A 141 2.10 -3.06 -11.47
CA ILE A 141 1.61 -2.53 -10.20
C ILE A 141 0.08 -2.69 -10.22
N ALA A 142 -0.43 -3.50 -9.30
CA ALA A 142 -1.82 -3.92 -9.29
C ALA A 142 -2.50 -3.55 -7.96
N HIS A 143 -3.65 -2.91 -8.05
CA HIS A 143 -4.45 -2.54 -6.88
C HIS A 143 -5.62 -3.51 -6.67
N SER A 144 -5.88 -3.83 -5.40
CA SER A 144 -7.05 -4.60 -4.98
C SER A 144 -7.21 -5.89 -5.77
N MET A 145 -8.38 -6.13 -6.36
CA MET A 145 -8.68 -7.34 -7.11
C MET A 145 -7.74 -7.61 -8.31
N ARG A 146 -7.00 -6.63 -8.84
CA ARG A 146 -6.08 -6.87 -9.96
C ARG A 146 -4.78 -7.53 -9.58
N GLY A 147 -4.41 -7.52 -8.30
CA GLY A 147 -3.31 -8.37 -7.85
C GLY A 147 -3.65 -9.85 -8.07
N LEU A 148 -4.91 -10.24 -7.86
CA LEU A 148 -5.39 -11.59 -8.15
C LEU A 148 -5.39 -11.87 -9.66
N ASP A 149 -5.90 -10.93 -10.47
CA ASP A 149 -5.91 -11.13 -11.93
C ASP A 149 -4.50 -11.28 -12.49
N SER A 150 -3.57 -10.48 -11.97
CA SER A 150 -2.18 -10.49 -12.39
C SER A 150 -1.52 -11.81 -11.98
N ARG A 151 -1.77 -12.30 -10.75
CA ARG A 151 -1.29 -13.62 -10.30
C ARG A 151 -1.83 -14.76 -11.17
N TYR A 152 -3.12 -14.74 -11.49
CA TYR A 152 -3.72 -15.75 -12.36
C TYR A 152 -3.15 -15.67 -13.78
N MET A 153 -3.02 -14.46 -14.35
CA MET A 153 -2.42 -14.26 -15.66
C MET A 153 -0.98 -14.79 -15.71
N ILE A 154 -0.15 -14.44 -14.71
CA ILE A 154 1.25 -14.87 -14.64
C ILE A 154 1.34 -16.39 -14.49
N SER A 155 0.56 -16.98 -13.58
CA SER A 155 0.71 -18.39 -13.22
C SER A 155 0.04 -19.35 -14.19
N GLN A 156 -1.17 -19.01 -14.65
CA GLN A 156 -2.05 -19.90 -15.43
C GLN A 156 -2.05 -19.57 -16.93
N LEU A 157 -2.10 -18.28 -17.30
CA LEU A 157 -2.15 -17.90 -18.71
C LEU A 157 -0.77 -17.85 -19.37
N ARG A 158 0.27 -17.48 -18.60
CA ARG A 158 1.68 -17.44 -19.04
C ARG A 158 1.85 -16.79 -20.43
N PRO A 159 1.41 -15.53 -20.61
CA PRO A 159 1.50 -14.86 -21.90
C PRO A 159 2.96 -14.77 -22.37
N THR A 160 3.18 -14.95 -23.67
CA THR A 160 4.52 -14.92 -24.30
C THR A 160 4.78 -13.66 -25.12
N ASP A 161 3.75 -12.84 -25.37
CA ASP A 161 3.84 -11.61 -26.17
C ASP A 161 4.58 -10.45 -25.45
N PHE A 162 4.86 -10.61 -24.16
CA PHE A 162 5.62 -9.68 -23.32
C PHE A 162 6.23 -10.45 -22.15
N LYS A 163 7.29 -9.91 -21.54
CA LYS A 163 7.96 -10.55 -20.40
C LYS A 163 7.63 -9.82 -19.10
N ILE A 164 7.07 -10.53 -18.14
CA ILE A 164 6.74 -9.97 -16.82
C ILE A 164 7.96 -10.14 -15.90
N LEU A 165 8.48 -9.05 -15.36
CA LEU A 165 9.63 -9.07 -14.45
C LEU A 165 9.20 -9.01 -12.98
N SER A 166 8.14 -8.26 -12.69
CA SER A 166 7.61 -8.18 -11.33
C SER A 166 6.11 -7.93 -11.27
N LEU A 167 5.55 -8.29 -10.12
CA LEU A 167 4.20 -7.92 -9.69
C LEU A 167 4.28 -7.28 -8.30
N THR A 168 3.90 -6.02 -8.22
CA THR A 168 3.67 -5.29 -6.96
C THR A 168 2.18 -5.19 -6.71
N THR A 169 1.68 -5.82 -5.65
CA THR A 169 0.27 -5.75 -5.26
C THR A 169 0.05 -4.72 -4.15
N ILE A 170 -1.08 -4.02 -4.19
CA ILE A 170 -1.43 -2.99 -3.20
C ILE A 170 -2.84 -3.30 -2.72
N ALA A 171 -2.99 -3.58 -1.43
CA ALA A 171 -4.26 -3.93 -0.78
C ALA A 171 -5.04 -5.05 -1.50
N THR A 172 -4.33 -6.02 -2.08
CA THR A 172 -4.96 -7.15 -2.79
C THR A 172 -5.44 -8.19 -1.79
N PRO A 173 -6.69 -8.69 -1.86
CA PRO A 173 -7.17 -9.72 -0.95
C PRO A 173 -6.64 -11.11 -1.31
N HIS A 174 -5.34 -11.37 -1.12
CA HIS A 174 -4.70 -12.65 -1.49
C HIS A 174 -5.26 -13.85 -0.71
N ARG A 175 -5.81 -13.61 0.47
CA ARG A 175 -6.48 -14.63 1.31
C ARG A 175 -7.99 -14.41 1.39
N GLY A 176 -8.54 -13.55 0.52
CA GLY A 176 -9.96 -13.18 0.54
C GLY A 176 -10.27 -12.07 1.54
N SER A 177 -11.56 -11.88 1.82
CA SER A 177 -12.04 -10.91 2.80
C SER A 177 -13.20 -11.50 3.59
N ALA A 178 -13.17 -11.37 4.91
CA ALA A 178 -14.25 -11.75 5.80
C ALA A 178 -15.52 -10.94 5.55
N PHE A 179 -15.40 -9.75 4.98
CA PHE A 179 -16.56 -9.01 4.48
C PHE A 179 -17.22 -9.74 3.31
N ALA A 180 -16.42 -10.36 2.43
CA ALA A 180 -16.97 -11.19 1.37
C ALA A 180 -17.70 -12.40 1.92
N ASP A 181 -17.07 -13.13 2.85
CA ASP A 181 -17.72 -14.28 3.52
C ASP A 181 -19.02 -13.87 4.20
N TYR A 182 -19.01 -12.79 4.98
CA TYR A 182 -20.20 -12.28 5.69
C TYR A 182 -21.36 -11.97 4.74
N MET A 183 -21.06 -11.34 3.61
CA MET A 183 -22.06 -10.98 2.60
C MET A 183 -22.65 -12.23 1.92
N PHE A 184 -21.84 -13.28 1.70
CA PHE A 184 -22.34 -14.58 1.22
C PHE A 184 -23.19 -15.32 2.26
N GLU A 185 -22.72 -15.40 3.50
CA GLU A 185 -23.39 -16.08 4.61
C GLU A 185 -24.73 -15.41 4.97
N THR A 186 -24.74 -14.09 5.10
CA THR A 186 -25.90 -13.33 5.60
C THR A 186 -27.03 -13.26 4.57
N ILE A 187 -26.68 -13.12 3.29
CA ILE A 187 -27.68 -12.84 2.26
C ILE A 187 -28.10 -14.14 1.55
N GLY A 188 -27.20 -15.13 1.45
CA GLY A 188 -27.43 -16.43 0.84
C GLY A 188 -27.62 -16.34 -0.69
N PRO A 189 -27.32 -17.41 -1.45
CA PRO A 189 -27.40 -17.41 -2.92
C PRO A 189 -28.82 -17.15 -3.44
N ARG A 190 -29.86 -17.40 -2.63
CA ARG A 190 -31.27 -17.20 -2.98
C ARG A 190 -31.73 -15.73 -2.94
N ARG A 191 -30.96 -14.82 -2.35
CA ARG A 191 -31.25 -13.36 -2.33
C ARG A 191 -30.17 -12.57 -3.07
N ILE A 192 -29.66 -13.14 -4.16
CA ILE A 192 -28.62 -12.55 -5.01
C ILE A 192 -28.96 -11.12 -5.45
N LYS A 193 -30.24 -10.81 -5.72
CA LYS A 193 -30.69 -9.45 -6.08
C LYS A 193 -30.46 -8.41 -4.97
N ARG A 194 -30.51 -8.81 -3.69
CA ARG A 194 -30.23 -7.92 -2.55
C ARG A 194 -28.74 -7.74 -2.33
N ILE A 195 -27.95 -8.81 -2.55
CA ILE A 195 -26.48 -8.71 -2.66
C ILE A 195 -26.14 -7.70 -3.74
N TYR A 196 -26.75 -7.83 -4.92
CA TYR A 196 -26.50 -6.98 -6.07
C TYR A 196 -26.81 -5.51 -5.80
N LYS A 197 -27.92 -5.22 -5.11
CA LYS A 197 -28.27 -3.85 -4.73
C LYS A 197 -27.34 -3.23 -3.69
N VAL A 198 -26.88 -4.01 -2.71
CA VAL A 198 -25.89 -3.55 -1.71
C VAL A 198 -24.53 -3.38 -2.38
N MET A 199 -24.17 -4.30 -3.28
CA MET A 199 -22.94 -4.22 -4.05
C MET A 199 -22.96 -3.01 -4.98
N GLU A 200 -24.02 -2.76 -5.75
CA GLU A 200 -24.22 -1.52 -6.54
C GLU A 200 -24.08 -0.27 -5.66
N TYR A 201 -24.70 -0.26 -4.47
CA TYR A 201 -24.58 0.85 -3.52
C TYR A 201 -23.14 1.13 -3.10
N PHE A 202 -22.32 0.09 -2.97
CA PHE A 202 -20.89 0.20 -2.66
C PHE A 202 -19.98 0.19 -3.92
N GLY A 203 -20.54 0.22 -5.13
CA GLY A 203 -19.80 0.20 -6.39
C GLY A 203 -19.15 -1.15 -6.75
N PHE A 204 -19.64 -2.25 -6.19
CA PHE A 204 -19.21 -3.61 -6.52
C PHE A 204 -20.13 -4.26 -7.55
N GLU A 205 -19.55 -4.95 -8.53
CA GLU A 205 -20.28 -5.78 -9.49
C GLU A 205 -20.06 -7.27 -9.23
N THR A 206 -20.91 -8.08 -9.82
CA THR A 206 -21.71 -9.02 -9.05
C THR A 206 -21.44 -10.49 -9.38
N GLY A 207 -20.44 -10.73 -10.24
CA GLY A 207 -19.83 -12.03 -10.52
C GLY A 207 -18.40 -12.22 -9.98
N ALA A 208 -17.77 -11.19 -9.42
CA ALA A 208 -16.38 -11.26 -8.94
C ALA A 208 -16.25 -11.59 -7.45
N PHE A 209 -17.31 -11.37 -6.68
CA PHE A 209 -17.24 -11.31 -5.23
C PHE A 209 -17.18 -12.70 -4.56
N SER A 210 -17.77 -13.74 -5.16
CA SER A 210 -17.63 -15.12 -4.65
C SER A 210 -16.18 -15.60 -4.65
N GLN A 211 -15.43 -15.14 -5.65
CA GLN A 211 -14.01 -15.44 -5.75
C GLN A 211 -13.17 -14.62 -4.77
N LEU A 212 -13.74 -13.67 -4.02
CA LEU A 212 -13.06 -12.92 -2.96
C LEU A 212 -13.27 -13.51 -1.56
N THR A 213 -14.03 -14.61 -1.44
CA THR A 213 -14.20 -15.32 -0.17
C THR A 213 -12.90 -15.94 0.29
N GLN A 214 -12.70 -16.06 1.61
CA GLN A 214 -11.50 -16.70 2.16
C GLN A 214 -11.44 -18.18 1.76
N GLU A 215 -12.60 -18.84 1.72
CA GLU A 215 -12.70 -20.23 1.30
C GLU A 215 -12.25 -20.44 -0.14
N TYR A 216 -12.74 -19.62 -1.09
CA TYR A 216 -12.33 -19.71 -2.49
C TYR A 216 -10.83 -19.44 -2.65
N MET A 217 -10.32 -18.43 -1.97
CA MET A 217 -8.90 -18.06 -2.05
C MET A 217 -8.00 -19.18 -1.53
N LYS A 218 -8.36 -19.78 -0.40
CA LYS A 218 -7.61 -20.87 0.23
C LYS A 218 -7.68 -22.18 -0.55
N ASN A 219 -8.88 -22.61 -0.96
CA ASN A 219 -9.10 -23.96 -1.46
C ASN A 219 -9.05 -24.06 -2.99
N ASN A 220 -9.18 -22.95 -3.72
CA ASN A 220 -9.23 -22.97 -5.18
C ASN A 220 -8.18 -22.05 -5.81
N PHE A 221 -8.16 -20.76 -5.46
CA PHE A 221 -7.31 -19.79 -6.15
C PHE A 221 -5.83 -19.98 -5.87
N ASN A 222 -5.40 -19.89 -4.61
CA ASN A 222 -3.98 -19.93 -4.25
C ASN A 222 -3.29 -21.25 -4.63
N PRO A 223 -3.90 -22.44 -4.45
CA PRO A 223 -3.30 -23.69 -4.90
C PRO A 223 -3.08 -23.75 -6.42
N LYS A 224 -3.96 -23.11 -7.20
CA LYS A 224 -3.87 -23.05 -8.66
C LYS A 224 -2.98 -21.92 -9.17
N THR A 225 -2.62 -20.95 -8.32
CA THR A 225 -1.85 -19.76 -8.74
C THR A 225 -0.57 -19.60 -7.92
N PRO A 226 0.34 -20.60 -7.97
CA PRO A 226 1.66 -20.46 -7.36
C PRO A 226 2.46 -19.36 -8.08
N ASP A 227 3.37 -18.76 -7.33
CA ASP A 227 4.32 -17.78 -7.86
C ASP A 227 5.27 -18.45 -8.88
N ILE A 228 5.62 -17.71 -9.92
CA ILE A 228 6.57 -18.16 -10.94
C ILE A 228 7.97 -17.68 -10.54
N PRO A 229 8.98 -18.58 -10.43
CA PRO A 229 10.32 -18.23 -9.90
C PRO A 229 11.01 -17.05 -10.60
N ASP A 230 10.76 -16.87 -11.90
CA ASP A 230 11.37 -15.82 -12.72
C ASP A 230 10.73 -14.43 -12.54
N VAL A 231 9.65 -14.34 -11.76
CA VAL A 231 8.93 -13.09 -11.49
C VAL A 231 9.14 -12.69 -10.04
N LYS A 232 9.50 -11.42 -9.79
CA LYS A 232 9.60 -10.89 -8.43
C LYS A 232 8.22 -10.45 -7.93
N TYR A 233 7.86 -10.80 -6.71
CA TYR A 233 6.58 -10.45 -6.09
C TYR A 233 6.78 -9.53 -4.89
N TYR A 234 6.10 -8.39 -4.90
CA TYR A 234 6.07 -7.42 -3.83
C TYR A 234 4.64 -7.13 -3.42
N SER A 235 4.43 -6.71 -2.18
CA SER A 235 3.09 -6.29 -1.74
C SER A 235 3.12 -5.21 -0.67
N TYR A 236 2.05 -4.42 -0.65
CA TYR A 236 1.76 -3.40 0.35
C TYR A 236 0.35 -3.60 0.91
N GLY A 237 0.22 -3.44 2.23
CA GLY A 237 -1.06 -3.37 2.91
C GLY A 237 -1.43 -1.93 3.26
N ALA A 238 -2.67 -1.75 3.71
CA ALA A 238 -3.13 -0.49 4.25
C ALA A 238 -4.05 -0.75 5.45
N SER A 239 -4.13 0.21 6.36
CA SER A 239 -5.05 0.18 7.49
C SER A 239 -5.63 1.55 7.77
N LEU A 240 -6.89 1.59 8.18
CA LEU A 240 -7.61 2.80 8.54
C LEU A 240 -8.41 2.52 9.81
N GLU A 241 -8.44 3.46 10.75
CA GLU A 241 -9.50 3.50 11.77
C GLU A 241 -10.58 4.51 11.31
N PRO A 242 -11.71 4.03 10.76
CA PRO A 242 -12.75 4.93 10.24
C PRO A 242 -13.51 5.63 11.36
N THR A 243 -13.95 6.86 11.10
CA THR A 243 -14.99 7.51 11.92
C THR A 243 -16.33 6.81 11.72
N ARG A 244 -17.25 6.96 12.68
CA ARG A 244 -18.58 6.31 12.65
C ARG A 244 -19.44 6.64 11.42
N TRP A 245 -19.14 7.74 10.73
CA TRP A 245 -19.85 8.19 9.53
C TRP A 245 -19.20 7.75 8.22
N SER A 246 -18.06 7.03 8.28
CA SER A 246 -17.39 6.52 7.10
C SER A 246 -18.21 5.44 6.41
N VAL A 247 -18.26 5.46 5.08
CA VAL A 247 -18.87 4.40 4.27
C VAL A 247 -18.21 3.04 4.47
N PHE A 248 -16.94 3.02 4.94
CA PHE A 248 -16.20 1.81 5.25
C PHE A 248 -16.39 1.33 6.69
N ALA A 249 -17.08 2.08 7.56
CA ALA A 249 -17.25 1.70 8.96
C ALA A 249 -17.93 0.31 9.13
N PRO A 250 -19.00 -0.03 8.37
CA PRO A 250 -19.64 -1.34 8.50
C PRO A 250 -18.73 -2.49 8.09
N SER A 251 -18.10 -2.41 6.92
CA SER A 251 -17.21 -3.45 6.40
C SER A 251 -15.95 -3.56 7.26
N HIS A 252 -15.39 -2.44 7.70
CA HIS A 252 -14.23 -2.41 8.60
C HIS A 252 -14.50 -3.14 9.91
N VAL A 253 -15.66 -2.95 10.54
CA VAL A 253 -16.01 -3.63 11.80
C VAL A 253 -16.11 -5.14 11.61
N ILE A 254 -16.72 -5.59 10.50
CA ILE A 254 -16.84 -7.01 10.16
C ILE A 254 -15.46 -7.65 9.97
N ILE A 255 -14.60 -7.01 9.19
CA ILE A 255 -13.24 -7.49 8.93
C ILE A 255 -12.43 -7.44 10.22
N LYS A 256 -12.49 -6.35 10.99
CA LYS A 256 -11.72 -6.19 12.24
C LYS A 256 -12.04 -7.25 13.28
N ALA A 257 -13.29 -7.68 13.35
CA ALA A 257 -13.69 -8.76 14.25
C ALA A 257 -13.11 -10.13 13.89
N LYS A 258 -12.85 -10.40 12.60
CA LYS A 258 -12.42 -11.72 12.10
C LYS A 258 -10.93 -11.77 11.71
N GLU A 259 -10.39 -10.70 11.14
CA GLU A 259 -9.05 -10.63 10.53
C GLU A 259 -8.15 -9.53 11.12
N GLY A 260 -8.69 -8.62 11.94
CA GLY A 260 -7.94 -7.54 12.56
C GLY A 260 -7.81 -6.27 11.70
N ILE A 261 -6.67 -5.59 11.78
CA ILE A 261 -6.50 -4.28 11.13
C ILE A 261 -6.71 -4.37 9.61
N ASN A 262 -7.41 -3.38 9.05
CA ASN A 262 -7.83 -3.42 7.65
C ASN A 262 -8.04 -2.00 7.10
N ASP A 263 -8.09 -1.90 5.78
CA ASP A 263 -8.26 -0.63 5.06
C ASP A 263 -9.74 -0.26 4.79
N GLY A 264 -10.67 -1.02 5.38
CA GLY A 264 -12.11 -0.94 5.14
C GLY A 264 -12.66 -2.05 4.26
N LEU A 265 -11.84 -2.77 3.48
CA LEU A 265 -12.28 -3.84 2.57
C LEU A 265 -11.39 -5.09 2.62
N VAL A 266 -10.10 -4.90 2.89
CA VAL A 266 -9.09 -5.95 2.91
C VAL A 266 -8.27 -5.84 4.19
N SER A 267 -8.09 -6.97 4.86
CA SER A 267 -7.21 -7.05 6.04
C SER A 267 -5.75 -6.92 5.65
N VAL A 268 -4.93 -6.41 6.56
CA VAL A 268 -3.48 -6.34 6.35
C VAL A 268 -2.90 -7.73 6.11
N ASP A 269 -3.33 -8.74 6.88
CA ASP A 269 -2.89 -10.13 6.70
C ASP A 269 -3.23 -10.69 5.30
N SER A 270 -4.46 -10.45 4.82
CA SER A 270 -4.85 -10.86 3.47
C SER A 270 -4.07 -10.12 2.38
N SER A 271 -3.59 -8.91 2.65
CA SER A 271 -2.78 -8.13 1.70
C SER A 271 -1.34 -8.59 1.52
N GLN A 272 -0.80 -9.37 2.47
CA GLN A 272 0.61 -9.78 2.42
C GLN A 272 0.87 -10.88 1.38
N TRP A 273 1.78 -10.64 0.45
CA TRP A 273 2.20 -11.62 -0.56
C TRP A 273 3.64 -11.39 -1.05
N GLY A 274 4.38 -12.46 -1.35
CA GLY A 274 5.79 -12.34 -1.76
C GLY A 274 6.61 -11.55 -0.74
N HIS A 275 7.45 -10.63 -1.21
CA HIS A 275 8.21 -9.73 -0.35
C HIS A 275 7.34 -8.55 0.10
N TYR A 276 6.75 -8.67 1.29
CA TYR A 276 5.91 -7.64 1.90
C TYR A 276 6.74 -6.40 2.28
N LYS A 277 6.38 -5.24 1.72
CA LYS A 277 7.13 -3.99 1.89
C LYS A 277 6.63 -3.12 3.05
N GLY A 278 5.38 -3.31 3.49
CA GLY A 278 4.84 -2.67 4.69
C GLY A 278 3.35 -2.32 4.60
N THR A 279 2.84 -1.81 5.73
CA THR A 279 1.46 -1.38 5.93
C THR A 279 1.36 0.14 5.96
N LEU A 280 0.57 0.73 5.07
CA LEU A 280 0.23 2.16 5.07
C LEU A 280 -0.80 2.47 6.17
N ILE A 281 -0.41 3.24 7.18
CA ILE A 281 -1.26 3.54 8.35
C ILE A 281 -2.13 4.78 8.10
N GLY A 282 -3.40 4.69 8.45
CA GLY A 282 -4.38 5.78 8.26
C GLY A 282 -4.85 5.93 6.81
N VAL A 283 -4.66 4.90 5.99
CA VAL A 283 -4.97 4.88 4.56
C VAL A 283 -6.10 3.89 4.30
N SER A 284 -7.21 4.38 3.75
CA SER A 284 -8.33 3.55 3.33
C SER A 284 -8.09 2.96 1.93
N HIS A 285 -8.86 1.94 1.59
CA HIS A 285 -8.79 1.29 0.28
C HIS A 285 -8.95 2.25 -0.91
N LEU A 286 -9.71 3.35 -0.75
CA LEU A 286 -9.87 4.39 -1.79
C LEU A 286 -8.81 5.51 -1.75
N ASP A 287 -8.15 5.73 -0.60
CA ASP A 287 -7.05 6.70 -0.51
C ASP A 287 -5.87 6.25 -1.40
N LEU A 288 -5.67 4.94 -1.55
CA LEU A 288 -4.62 4.31 -2.37
C LEU A 288 -4.68 4.70 -3.85
N ILE A 289 -5.86 5.11 -4.35
CA ILE A 289 -6.09 5.51 -5.74
C ILE A 289 -6.48 6.99 -5.87
N ASN A 290 -6.20 7.79 -4.85
CA ASN A 290 -6.41 9.24 -4.87
C ASN A 290 -7.90 9.70 -5.00
N TRP A 291 -8.87 8.86 -4.62
CA TRP A 291 -10.30 9.10 -4.87
C TRP A 291 -11.01 9.94 -3.80
N THR A 292 -10.65 9.76 -2.54
CA THR A 292 -11.22 10.46 -1.38
C THR A 292 -10.76 11.92 -1.26
N ASN A 293 -9.83 12.35 -2.12
CA ASN A 293 -9.04 13.52 -1.83
C ASN A 293 -9.86 14.82 -1.86
N ARG A 294 -10.80 15.08 -2.77
CA ARG A 294 -11.42 16.42 -2.81
C ARG A 294 -12.29 16.78 -1.59
N LEU A 295 -13.08 15.85 -1.05
CA LEU A 295 -13.90 16.11 0.15
C LEU A 295 -13.05 16.12 1.42
N LYS A 296 -12.14 15.16 1.58
CA LYS A 296 -11.20 15.15 2.71
C LYS A 296 -10.31 16.39 2.70
N TRP A 297 -9.80 16.82 1.55
CA TRP A 297 -8.99 18.03 1.40
C TRP A 297 -9.72 19.27 1.89
N PHE A 298 -10.97 19.46 1.45
CA PHE A 298 -11.79 20.59 1.89
C PHE A 298 -11.99 20.58 3.41
N PHE A 299 -12.29 19.42 4.00
CA PHE A 299 -12.42 19.28 5.45
C PHE A 299 -11.09 19.44 6.20
N TRP A 300 -9.96 18.97 5.67
CA TRP A 300 -8.65 19.01 6.33
C TRP A 300 -8.01 20.39 6.31
N GLU A 301 -8.20 21.15 5.23
CA GLU A 301 -7.78 22.55 5.13
C GLU A 301 -8.56 23.43 6.13
N LEU A 302 -9.80 23.04 6.44
CA LEU A 302 -10.63 23.63 7.51
C LEU A 302 -10.21 23.20 8.93
N THR A 303 -9.76 21.95 9.14
CA THR A 303 -9.46 21.41 10.48
C THR A 303 -7.96 21.42 10.86
N GLY A 304 -7.07 21.88 9.97
CA GLY A 304 -5.62 21.94 10.23
C GLY A 304 -4.95 20.57 10.43
N SER A 305 -5.56 19.49 9.96
CA SER A 305 -5.05 18.13 10.12
C SER A 305 -3.90 17.85 9.13
N LYS A 306 -2.79 17.28 9.62
CA LYS A 306 -1.59 16.97 8.81
C LYS A 306 -1.91 15.90 7.74
N ARG A 307 -1.31 16.07 6.56
CA ARG A 307 -1.31 15.03 5.52
C ARG A 307 -0.41 13.89 5.97
N ASN A 308 -0.95 12.67 6.00
CA ASN A 308 -0.17 11.48 6.31
C ASN A 308 0.15 10.63 5.06
N PHE A 309 -0.59 10.82 3.95
CA PHE A 309 -0.40 10.02 2.73
C PHE A 309 -0.66 10.81 1.44
N ASN A 310 0.23 10.66 0.47
CA ASN A 310 0.12 11.15 -0.89
C ASN A 310 0.33 9.98 -1.87
N ALA A 311 -0.72 9.60 -2.58
CA ALA A 311 -0.66 8.49 -3.53
C ALA A 311 0.41 8.72 -4.62
N ILE A 312 0.60 9.94 -5.12
CA ILE A 312 1.63 10.22 -6.13
C ILE A 312 3.02 9.92 -5.57
N ALA A 313 3.31 10.36 -4.35
CA ALA A 313 4.58 10.09 -3.68
C ALA A 313 4.82 8.58 -3.51
N PHE A 314 3.76 7.84 -3.19
CA PHE A 314 3.80 6.38 -3.04
C PHE A 314 4.07 5.63 -4.36
N TYR A 315 3.38 5.96 -5.46
CA TYR A 315 3.61 5.32 -6.75
C TYR A 315 4.99 5.66 -7.33
N LEU A 316 5.47 6.88 -7.12
CA LEU A 316 6.83 7.28 -7.46
C LEU A 316 7.86 6.47 -6.64
N ASP A 317 7.58 6.23 -5.36
CA ASP A 317 8.46 5.41 -4.50
C ASP A 317 8.50 3.95 -4.94
N ILE A 318 7.36 3.36 -5.35
CA ILE A 318 7.34 2.02 -5.94
C ILE A 318 8.21 1.96 -7.20
N CYS A 319 8.11 2.96 -8.08
CA CYS A 319 8.93 3.01 -9.29
C CYS A 319 10.43 3.15 -8.97
N ASP A 320 10.78 3.97 -7.98
CA ASP A 320 12.15 4.13 -7.48
C ASP A 320 12.69 2.83 -6.86
N MET A 321 11.84 2.08 -6.14
CA MET A 321 12.16 0.75 -5.61
C MET A 321 12.42 -0.25 -6.74
N LEU A 322 11.58 -0.26 -7.78
CA LEU A 322 11.79 -1.10 -8.96
C LEU A 322 13.10 -0.75 -9.70
N ALA A 323 13.40 0.54 -9.85
CA ALA A 323 14.64 1.01 -10.46
C ALA A 323 15.89 0.51 -9.70
N LYS A 324 15.85 0.53 -8.36
CA LYS A 324 16.94 0.04 -7.49
C LYS A 324 17.12 -1.47 -7.53
N GLU A 325 16.06 -2.20 -7.87
CA GLU A 325 16.04 -3.66 -8.01
C GLU A 325 16.47 -4.12 -9.43
N ASP A 326 16.92 -3.18 -10.26
CA ASP A 326 17.23 -3.34 -11.70
C ASP A 326 16.03 -3.85 -12.52
N LEU A 327 14.82 -3.44 -12.11
CA LEU A 327 13.56 -3.77 -12.74
C LEU A 327 13.03 -2.65 -13.60
#